data_AF-T1CZS5-F1
#
_entry.id   AF-T1CZS5-F1
#
_cell.length_a   1.000
_cell.length_b   1.000
_cell.length_c   1.000
_cell.angle_alpha   90.00
_cell.angle_beta   90.00
_cell.angle_gamma   90.00
#
_symmetry.space_group_name_H-M   'P 1'
#
loop_
_entity.id
_entity.type
_entity.pdbx_description
1 polymer ?
#
loop_
_entity_poly.entity_id
_entity_poly.type
_entity_poly.pdbx_seq_one_letter_code
_entity_poly.pdbx_strand_id
1 'polypeptide(L)' 'MQSVPGIDYVLALTILAEVGDVQRFSNRKKFAAYCGLVPKNRDSGEKVGVHAKLRHGNPRLKWAFSVAVQALLKTKR' A
#
# COMPACT_ATOMS: atom_id res chain seq x y z
N MET A 1 9.99 -21.13 -2.26
CA MET A 1 8.73 -20.76 -1.59
C MET A 1 8.75 -19.27 -1.30
N GLN A 2 8.08 -18.48 -2.15
CA GLN A 2 7.66 -17.11 -1.86
C GLN A 2 6.15 -17.10 -2.11
N SER A 3 5.31 -16.91 -1.08
CA SER A 3 3.84 -16.96 -1.26
C SER A 3 3.29 -15.84 -2.14
N VAL A 4 4.07 -14.77 -2.35
CA VAL A 4 3.71 -13.66 -3.26
C VAL A 4 4.89 -13.37 -4.19
N PRO A 5 4.74 -13.57 -5.51
CA PRO A 5 5.79 -13.22 -6.46
C PRO A 5 6.07 -11.71 -6.41
N GLY A 6 7.34 -11.33 -6.32
CA GLY A 6 7.77 -9.93 -6.21
C GLY A 6 7.93 -9.41 -4.78
N ILE A 7 7.61 -10.19 -3.74
CA ILE A 7 7.92 -9.84 -2.34
C ILE A 7 9.09 -10.69 -1.85
N ASP A 8 10.22 -10.04 -1.60
CA ASP A 8 11.40 -10.66 -0.98
C ASP A 8 11.30 -10.66 0.56
N TYR A 9 12.14 -11.44 1.24
CA TYR A 9 12.14 -11.62 2.69
C TYR A 9 12.32 -10.30 3.45
N VAL A 10 13.22 -9.44 3.00
CA VAL A 10 13.45 -8.10 3.59
C VAL A 10 12.21 -7.21 3.44
N LEU A 11 11.54 -7.30 2.29
CA LEU A 11 10.33 -6.53 2.02
C LEU A 11 9.16 -7.02 2.89
N ALA A 12 9.02 -8.34 3.03
CA ALA A 12 8.02 -8.97 3.88
C ALA A 12 8.24 -8.59 5.35
N LEU A 13 9.47 -8.63 5.86
CA LEU A 13 9.81 -8.19 7.21
C LEU A 13 9.52 -6.70 7.42
N THR A 14 9.84 -5.85 6.44
CA THR A 14 9.54 -4.42 6.51
C THR A 14 8.03 -4.19 6.60
N ILE A 15 7.24 -4.88 5.78
CA ILE A 15 5.77 -4.78 5.83
C ILE A 15 5.28 -5.28 7.18
N LEU A 16 5.78 -6.40 7.69
CA LEU A 16 5.38 -6.95 8.98
C LEU A 16 5.72 -5.99 10.13
N ALA A 17 6.90 -5.37 10.13
CA ALA A 17 7.34 -4.42 11.14
C ALA A 17 6.52 -3.12 11.12
N GLU A 18 6.18 -2.61 9.93
CA GLU A 18 5.42 -1.36 9.77
C GLU A 18 3.90 -1.53 10.00
N VAL A 19 3.38 -2.73 9.74
CA VAL A 19 1.98 -3.08 9.99
C VAL A 19 1.78 -3.52 11.43
N GLY A 20 2.70 -4.32 11.97
CA GLY A 20 2.58 -4.96 13.27
C GLY A 20 1.37 -5.89 13.31
N ASP A 21 0.34 -5.49 14.06
CA ASP A 21 -0.91 -6.24 14.17
C ASP A 21 -1.93 -5.84 13.10
N VAL A 22 -2.27 -6.79 12.23
CA VAL A 22 -3.28 -6.63 11.17
C VAL A 22 -4.70 -6.52 11.75
N GLN A 23 -4.96 -7.05 12.96
CA GLN A 23 -6.28 -6.97 13.62
C GLN A 23 -6.65 -5.55 14.05
N ARG A 24 -5.67 -4.62 14.11
CA ARG A 24 -5.94 -3.21 14.40
C ARG A 24 -6.76 -2.51 13.30
N PHE A 25 -6.83 -3.11 12.10
CA PHE A 25 -7.61 -2.57 10.99
C PHE A 25 -8.98 -3.25 10.91
N SER A 26 -10.04 -2.49 11.18
CA SER A 26 -11.43 -3.00 11.11
C SER A 26 -11.85 -3.48 9.70
N ASN A 27 -11.13 -3.08 8.65
CA ASN A 27 -11.47 -3.45 7.28
C ASN A 27 -10.25 -3.36 6.34
N ARG A 28 -10.21 -4.22 5.32
CA ARG A 28 -9.20 -4.27 4.25
C ARG A 28 -9.04 -2.93 3.53
N LYS A 29 -10.12 -2.15 3.37
CA LYS A 29 -10.06 -0.81 2.77
C LYS A 29 -9.27 0.18 3.63
N LYS A 30 -9.39 0.11 4.96
CA LYS A 30 -8.61 0.96 5.90
C LYS A 30 -7.13 0.60 5.87
N PHE A 31 -6.82 -0.70 5.75
CA PHE A 31 -5.46 -1.17 5.55
C PHE A 31 -4.85 -0.63 4.24
N ALA A 32 -5.57 -0.74 3.12
CA ALA A 32 -5.10 -0.20 1.84
C ALA A 32 -4.90 1.32 1.87
N ALA A 33 -5.75 2.06 2.59
CA ALA A 33 -5.58 3.49 2.83
C ALA A 33 -4.37 3.80 3.73
N TYR A 34 -4.10 2.98 4.75
CA TYR A 34 -2.93 3.11 5.64
C TYR A 34 -1.61 2.88 4.90
N CYS A 35 -1.56 1.86 4.03
CA CYS A 35 -0.44 1.60 3.13
C CYS A 35 -0.24 2.68 2.06
N GLY A 36 -1.22 3.57 1.92
CA GLY A 36 -1.21 4.65 0.94
C GLY A 36 -1.39 4.22 -0.52
N LEU A 37 -2.08 3.10 -0.72
CA LEU A 37 -2.39 2.52 -2.03
C LEU A 37 -3.69 3.06 -2.64
N VAL A 38 -4.56 3.67 -1.82
CA VAL A 38 -5.85 4.19 -2.26
C VAL A 38 -5.75 5.71 -2.45
N PRO A 39 -6.14 6.27 -3.61
CA PRO A 39 -6.22 7.71 -3.78
C PRO A 39 -7.29 8.30 -2.85
N LYS A 40 -7.02 9.46 -2.26
CA LYS A 40 -8.00 10.14 -1.40
C LYS A 40 -9.04 10.82 -2.29
N ASN A 41 -10.26 10.27 -2.34
CA ASN A 41 -11.41 11.03 -2.85
C ASN A 41 -11.82 12.07 -1.82
N ARG A 42 -11.87 13.33 -2.23
CA ARG A 42 -12.46 14.42 -1.45
C ARG A 42 -13.59 15.02 -2.27
N ASP A 43 -14.65 14.23 -2.46
CA ASP A 43 -15.85 14.70 -3.14
C ASP A 43 -16.71 15.49 -2.16
N SER A 44 -16.70 16.81 -2.34
CA SER A 44 -17.57 17.74 -1.62
C SER A 44 -18.63 18.19 -2.61
N GLY A 45 -19.66 17.37 -2.83
CA GLY A 45 -20.98 17.65 -3.46
C GLY A 45 -21.05 18.38 -4.82
N GLU A 46 -20.26 19.44 -4.99
CA GLU A 46 -20.27 20.41 -6.07
C GLU A 46 -18.99 20.37 -6.92
N LYS A 47 -17.91 19.75 -6.42
CA LYS A 47 -16.66 19.54 -7.18
C LYS A 47 -16.16 18.12 -7.01
N VAL A 48 -15.97 17.40 -8.11
CA VAL A 48 -15.22 16.14 -8.15
C VAL A 48 -13.79 16.48 -7.74
N GLY A 49 -13.42 16.08 -6.53
CA GLY A 49 -12.14 16.42 -5.95
C GLY A 49 -11.05 15.68 -6.71
N VAL A 50 -10.36 16.38 -7.61
CA VAL A 50 -9.17 15.93 -8.33
C VAL A 50 -8.35 14.98 -7.46
N HIS A 51 -8.04 13.78 -7.97
CA HIS A 51 -7.22 12.73 -7.36
C HIS A 51 -6.03 13.31 -6.59
N ALA A 52 -6.23 13.64 -5.32
CA ALA A 52 -5.25 14.42 -4.59
C ALA A 52 -4.08 13.50 -4.25
N LYS A 53 -2.85 13.99 -4.49
CA LYS A 53 -1.63 13.30 -4.03
C LYS A 53 -1.83 12.95 -2.57
N LEU A 54 -1.79 11.65 -2.27
CA LEU A 54 -2.02 11.16 -0.92
C LEU A 54 -0.94 11.72 0.02
N ARG A 55 -1.31 12.73 0.83
CA ARG A 55 -0.43 13.37 1.83
C ARG A 55 -0.33 12.59 3.15
N HIS A 56 -1.18 11.59 3.35
CA HIS A 56 -1.25 10.80 4.59
C HIS A 56 -1.14 9.31 4.28
N GLY A 57 -0.36 8.59 5.07
CA GLY A 57 -0.07 7.18 4.87
C GLY A 57 1.40 6.91 5.18
N ASN A 58 1.73 5.67 5.48
CA ASN A 58 3.10 5.33 5.85
C ASN A 58 3.99 5.31 4.58
N PRO A 59 4.99 6.21 4.46
CA PRO A 59 5.81 6.32 3.25
C PRO A 59 6.65 5.07 2.99
N ARG A 60 7.03 4.34 4.06
CA ARG A 60 7.81 3.10 3.94
C ARG A 60 6.98 1.97 3.36
N LEU A 61 5.74 1.81 3.81
CA LEU A 61 4.79 0.85 3.23
C LEU A 61 4.52 1.17 1.75
N LYS A 62 4.29 2.44 1.42
CA LYS A 62 4.06 2.85 0.03
C LYS A 62 5.25 2.53 -0.88
N TRP A 63 6.48 2.82 -0.41
CA TRP A 63 7.70 2.44 -1.11
C TRP A 63 7.83 0.92 -1.25
N ALA A 64 7.61 0.17 -0.17
CA ALA A 64 7.71 -1.29 -0.18
C ALA A 64 6.76 -1.91 -1.21
N PHE A 65 5.50 -1.48 -1.27
CA PHE A 65 4.56 -1.95 -2.29
C PHE A 65 4.97 -1.54 -3.72
N SER A 66 5.54 -0.35 -3.90
CA SER A 66 6.03 0.08 -5.22
C SER A 66 7.20 -0.79 -5.70
N VAL A 67 8.10 -1.19 -4.80
CA VAL A 67 9.19 -2.14 -5.09
C VAL A 67 8.62 -3.53 -5.39
N ALA A 68 7.64 -3.99 -4.60
CA ALA A 68 6.98 -5.28 -4.84
C ALA A 68 6.40 -5.38 -6.25
N VAL A 69 5.67 -4.34 -6.68
CA VAL A 69 5.04 -4.27 -8.00
C VAL A 69 6.11 -4.27 -9.10
N GLN A 70 7.21 -3.52 -8.92
CA GLN A 70 8.30 -3.51 -9.90
C GLN A 70 9.00 -4.87 -10.02
N ALA A 71 9.25 -5.54 -8.89
CA ALA A 71 9.84 -6.88 -8.88
C ALA A 71 8.90 -7.91 -9.53
N LEU A 72 7.60 -7.83 -9.27
CA LEU A 72 6.59 -8.64 -9.93
C LEU A 72 6.55 -8.41 -11.44
N LEU A 73 6.56 -7.15 -11.89
CA LEU A 73 6.57 -6.79 -13.32
C LEU A 73 7.84 -7.30 -14.03
N LYS A 74 9.00 -7.26 -13.36
CA LYS A 74 10.24 -7.86 -13.89
C LYS A 74 10.19 -9.38 -13.97
N THR A 75 9.53 -10.04 -13.01
CA THR A 75 9.40 -11.51 -12.98
C THR A 75 8.44 -12.02 -14.06
N LYS A 76 7.45 -11.21 -14.44
CA LYS A 76 6.47 -11.54 -15.49
C LYS A 76 6.95 -11.29 -16.93
N ARG A 77 8.21 -10.87 -17.10
CA ARG A 77 8.80 -10.56 -18.40
C ARG A 77 9.59 -11.74 -18.96
#